data_AF-A0AAE1L412-F1
#
_entry.id   AF-A0AAE1L412-F1
#
_cell.length_a   1.000
_cell.length_b   1.000
_cell.length_c   1.000
_cell.angle_alpha   90.00
_cell.angle_beta   90.00
_cell.angle_gamma   90.00
#
_symmetry.space_group_name_H-M   'P 1'
#
loop_
_entity.id
_entity.type
_entity.pdbx_description
1 polymer ?
#
loop_
_entity_poly.entity_id
_entity_poly.type
_entity_poly.pdbx_seq_one_letter_code
_entity_poly.pdbx_strand_id
1 'polypeptide(L)'
;MFGRQHRPIDQEFEVNEELELEVEEAGLAPPEDDVDTSCTFEDYVRLPTTEEVSLFVQKQEQKRQQLHIKRDEKVELAQQKQKAEYNRRKQKGVKSYALEVGMQILDIDSSQRVTLEAVKNGRKLSRRVPYNQLRPYLRSKLHDARYVALVLAGS
;
A
#
# COMPACT_ATOMS: atom_id res chain seq x y z
N MET A 1 20.43 29.75 1.66
CA MET A 1 20.55 28.45 2.34
C MET A 1 19.15 28.03 2.77
N PHE A 2 18.52 27.08 2.06
CA PHE A 2 17.20 26.56 2.45
C PHE A 2 17.34 25.06 2.68
N GLY A 3 17.28 24.68 3.95
CA GLY A 3 17.32 23.30 4.40
C GLY A 3 16.15 22.53 3.81
N ARG A 4 16.46 21.45 3.09
CA ARG A 4 15.49 20.41 2.77
C ARG A 4 15.11 19.75 4.09
N GLN A 5 13.97 20.15 4.64
CA GLN A 5 13.31 19.35 5.66
C GLN A 5 12.88 18.05 4.96
N HIS A 6 13.67 16.99 5.18
CA HIS A 6 13.20 15.63 5.02
C HIS A 6 11.92 15.52 5.85
N ARG A 7 10.78 15.34 5.19
CA ARG A 7 9.60 14.88 5.92
C ARG A 7 9.94 13.48 6.41
N PRO A 8 9.82 13.19 7.71
CA PRO A 8 10.02 11.84 8.19
C PRO A 8 9.01 10.93 7.50
N ILE A 9 9.45 9.73 7.15
CA ILE A 9 8.60 8.63 6.70
C ILE A 9 7.97 8.03 7.96
N ASP A 10 7.33 8.89 8.75
CA ASP A 10 6.45 8.47 9.83
C ASP A 10 5.05 8.63 9.23
N GLN A 11 4.75 7.78 8.25
CA GLN A 11 3.36 7.38 8.11
C GLN A 11 3.14 6.50 9.32
N GLU A 12 2.71 7.14 10.40
CA GLU A 12 2.04 6.50 11.52
C GLU A 12 1.02 5.56 10.88
N PHE A 13 1.41 4.29 10.78
CA PHE A 13 0.48 3.21 10.77
C PHE A 13 -0.16 3.33 12.15
N GLU A 14 -1.25 4.09 12.23
CA GLU A 14 -2.36 3.75 13.10
C GLU A 14 -2.81 2.35 12.65
N VAL A 15 -2.02 1.34 13.04
CA VAL A 15 -2.58 0.05 13.37
C VAL A 15 -3.50 0.42 14.51
N ASN A 16 -4.79 0.56 14.21
CA ASN A 16 -5.81 0.48 15.23
C ASN A 16 -5.63 -0.90 15.86
N GLU A 17 -4.77 -0.94 16.86
CA GLU A 17 -4.51 -2.04 17.79
C GLU A 17 -5.61 -2.06 18.85
N GLU A 18 -6.81 -1.58 18.51
CA GLU A 18 -8.05 -1.91 19.19
C GLU A 18 -8.43 -3.35 18.81
N LEU A 19 -7.56 -4.29 19.17
CA LEU A 19 -8.05 -5.53 19.76
C LEU A 19 -8.39 -5.18 21.22
N GLU A 20 -9.50 -4.48 21.39
CA GLU A 20 -10.33 -4.72 22.56
C GLU A 20 -10.80 -6.18 22.43
N LEU A 21 -9.93 -7.08 22.86
CA LEU A 21 -10.37 -8.31 23.48
C LEU A 21 -11.20 -7.84 24.67
N GLU A 22 -12.51 -7.73 24.46
CA GLU A 22 -13.49 -7.95 25.52
C GLU A 22 -13.22 -9.36 26.07
N VAL A 23 -12.16 -9.47 26.87
CA VAL A 23 -12.17 -10.39 27.98
C VAL A 23 -13.27 -9.81 28.84
N GLU A 24 -14.48 -10.35 28.72
CA GLU A 24 -15.43 -10.28 29.81
C GLU A 24 -14.70 -10.87 31.02
N GLU A 25 -13.98 -10.01 31.72
CA GLU A 25 -13.53 -10.20 33.09
C GLU A 25 -14.84 -10.22 33.87
N ALA A 26 -15.50 -11.37 33.83
CA ALA A 26 -16.57 -11.70 34.75
C ALA A 26 -15.95 -11.45 36.12
N GLY A 27 -16.32 -10.33 36.73
CA GLY A 27 -16.03 -10.00 38.11
C GLY A 27 -16.67 -11.08 38.97
N LEU A 28 -15.99 -12.23 39.07
CA LEU A 28 -16.15 -13.14 40.17
C LEU A 28 -15.64 -12.35 41.38
N ALA A 29 -16.56 -11.64 42.01
CA ALA A 29 -16.44 -11.37 43.43
C ALA A 29 -15.99 -12.69 44.08
N PRO A 30 -14.93 -12.68 44.91
CA PRO A 30 -14.55 -13.87 45.65
C PRO A 30 -15.81 -14.36 46.37
N PRO A 31 -16.27 -15.60 46.12
CA PRO A 31 -17.44 -16.11 46.83
C PRO A 31 -17.10 -16.01 48.32
N GLU A 32 -17.93 -15.28 49.07
CA GLU A 32 -17.83 -15.35 50.52
C GLU A 32 -18.16 -16.80 50.90
N ASP A 33 -17.20 -17.44 51.57
CA ASP A 33 -17.17 -18.86 51.91
C ASP A 33 -18.30 -19.24 52.88
N ASP A 34 -19.54 -19.30 52.39
CA ASP A 34 -20.54 -20.18 52.97
C ASP A 34 -20.30 -21.58 52.39
N VAL A 35 -19.37 -22.30 53.04
CA VAL A 35 -19.00 -23.67 52.69
C VAL A 35 -20.20 -24.60 52.94
N ASP A 36 -21.09 -24.69 51.96
CA ASP A 36 -22.16 -25.68 51.97
C ASP A 36 -21.52 -27.07 51.74
N THR A 37 -21.32 -27.79 52.84
CA THR A 37 -20.64 -29.09 52.90
C THR A 37 -21.51 -30.23 52.36
N SER A 38 -22.62 -29.91 51.69
CA SER A 38 -23.50 -30.89 51.04
C SER A 38 -23.09 -31.28 49.63
N CYS A 39 -21.90 -30.86 49.16
CA CYS A 39 -21.35 -31.32 47.88
C CYS A 39 -21.04 -32.82 47.98
N THR A 40 -21.98 -33.66 47.53
CA THR A 40 -21.82 -35.10 47.50
C THR A 40 -20.78 -35.45 46.44
N PHE A 41 -19.97 -36.47 46.72
CA PHE A 41 -18.91 -36.96 45.84
C PHE A 41 -19.38 -37.34 44.42
N GLU A 42 -20.69 -37.46 44.20
CA GLU A 42 -21.32 -37.83 42.94
C GLU A 42 -21.36 -36.68 41.90
N ASP A 43 -21.17 -35.42 42.30
CA ASP A 43 -21.17 -34.28 41.38
C ASP A 43 -19.81 -34.01 40.70
N TYR A 44 -18.76 -34.75 41.07
CA TYR A 44 -17.38 -34.42 40.66
C TYR A 44 -16.96 -34.93 39.27
N VAL A 45 -17.71 -35.80 38.61
CA VAL A 45 -17.31 -36.35 37.29
C VAL A 45 -18.52 -36.55 36.38
N ARG A 46 -19.31 -35.50 36.12
CA ARG A 46 -20.25 -35.55 35.01
C ARG A 46 -19.49 -35.39 33.70
N LEU A 47 -19.25 -36.52 33.01
CA LEU A 47 -18.71 -36.50 31.66
C LEU A 47 -19.71 -35.83 30.72
N PRO A 48 -19.26 -34.93 29.82
CA PRO A 48 -20.14 -34.28 28.88
C PRO A 48 -20.82 -35.33 27.99
N THR A 49 -22.10 -35.10 27.73
CA THR A 49 -22.87 -36.00 26.85
C THR A 49 -22.36 -35.85 25.41
N THR A 50 -22.59 -36.86 24.58
CA THR A 50 -22.19 -36.84 23.17
C THR A 50 -22.83 -35.69 22.41
N GLU A 51 -24.05 -35.29 22.78
CA GLU A 51 -24.77 -34.14 22.23
C GLU A 51 -24.08 -32.82 22.60
N GLU A 52 -23.67 -32.64 23.86
CA GLU A 52 -22.94 -31.45 24.31
C GLU A 52 -21.60 -31.29 23.59
N VAL A 53 -20.87 -32.40 23.39
CA VAL A 53 -19.62 -32.41 22.63
C VAL A 53 -19.87 -32.04 21.16
N SER A 54 -20.92 -32.57 20.55
CA SER A 54 -21.28 -32.28 19.16
C SER A 54 -21.65 -30.80 18.96
N LEU A 55 -22.48 -30.25 19.85
CA LEU A 55 -22.86 -28.83 19.83
C LEU A 55 -21.63 -27.92 20.00
N PHE A 56 -20.71 -28.29 20.88
CA PHE A 56 -19.46 -27.55 21.06
C PHE A 56 -18.62 -27.53 19.78
N VAL A 57 -18.42 -28.69 19.13
CA VAL A 57 -17.67 -28.78 17.87
C VAL A 57 -18.33 -27.92 16.79
N GLN A 58 -19.65 -28.02 16.62
CA GLN A 58 -20.39 -27.22 15.65
C GLN A 58 -20.24 -25.71 15.90
N LYS A 59 -20.32 -25.28 17.17
CA LYS A 59 -20.12 -23.88 17.56
C LYS A 59 -18.71 -23.39 17.23
N GLN A 60 -17.68 -24.23 17.44
CA GLN A 60 -16.30 -23.90 17.08
C GLN A 60 -16.12 -23.79 15.56
N GLU A 61 -16.73 -24.68 14.79
CA GLU A 61 -16.68 -24.62 13.33
C GLU A 61 -17.35 -23.35 12.78
N GLN A 62 -18.54 -23.00 13.29
CA GLN A 62 -19.21 -21.75 12.93
C GLN A 62 -18.35 -20.53 13.25
N LYS A 63 -17.73 -20.50 14.43
CA LYS A 63 -16.81 -19.43 14.81
C LYS A 63 -15.62 -19.32 13.84
N ARG A 64 -15.03 -20.45 13.43
CA ARG A 64 -13.95 -20.47 12.43
C ARG A 64 -14.43 -19.92 11.08
N GLN A 65 -15.60 -20.32 10.61
CA GLN A 65 -16.17 -19.82 9.36
C GLN A 65 -16.38 -18.31 9.40
N GLN A 66 -16.96 -17.78 10.48
CA GLN A 66 -17.13 -16.33 10.65
C GLN A 66 -15.80 -15.58 10.66
N LEU A 67 -14.76 -16.13 11.29
CA LEU A 67 -13.43 -15.54 11.28
C LEU A 67 -12.80 -15.52 9.88
N HIS A 68 -13.00 -16.58 9.10
CA HIS A 68 -12.54 -16.61 7.71
C HIS A 68 -13.24 -15.53 6.87
N ILE A 69 -14.56 -15.41 6.97
CA ILE A 69 -15.34 -14.38 6.27
C ILE A 69 -14.83 -12.98 6.63
N LYS A 70 -14.70 -12.67 7.93
CA LYS A 70 -14.20 -11.37 8.40
C LYS A 70 -12.77 -11.08 7.93
N ARG A 71 -11.92 -12.11 7.84
CA ARG A 71 -10.55 -11.97 7.33
C ARG A 71 -10.57 -11.62 5.85
N ASP A 72 -11.37 -12.32 5.06
CA ASP A 72 -11.43 -12.14 3.61
C ASP A 72 -11.99 -10.75 3.25
N GLU A 73 -13.02 -10.29 3.96
CA GLU A 73 -13.56 -8.92 3.83
C GLU A 73 -12.48 -7.85 4.10
N LYS A 74 -11.67 -8.03 5.16
CA LYS A 74 -10.59 -7.10 5.50
C LYS A 74 -9.48 -7.09 4.43
N VAL A 75 -9.13 -8.26 3.89
CA VAL A 75 -8.15 -8.38 2.81
C VAL A 75 -8.66 -7.68 1.55
N GLU A 76 -9.93 -7.87 1.20
CA GLU A 76 -10.53 -7.22 0.04
C GLU A 76 -10.53 -5.69 0.19
N LEU A 77 -10.95 -5.18 1.34
CA LEU A 77 -10.91 -3.75 1.65
C LEU A 77 -9.49 -3.17 1.54
N ALA A 78 -8.48 -3.89 2.03
CA ALA A 78 -7.09 -3.46 1.91
C ALA A 78 -6.63 -3.40 0.44
N GLN A 79 -6.98 -4.40 -0.37
CA GLN A 79 -6.67 -4.41 -1.81
C GLN A 79 -7.37 -3.26 -2.56
N GLN A 80 -8.64 -3.00 -2.23
CA GLN A 80 -9.39 -1.89 -2.82
C GLN A 80 -8.76 -0.53 -2.49
N LYS A 81 -8.33 -0.31 -1.24
CA LYS A 81 -7.61 0.90 -0.81
C LYS A 81 -6.30 1.09 -1.59
N GLN A 82 -5.49 0.03 -1.70
CA GLN A 82 -4.24 0.08 -2.46
C GLN A 82 -4.49 0.42 -3.95
N LYS A 83 -5.49 -0.21 -4.57
CA LYS A 83 -5.87 0.04 -5.96
C LYS A 83 -6.34 1.48 -6.16
N ALA A 84 -7.16 2.00 -5.24
CA ALA A 84 -7.64 3.37 -5.26
C ALA A 84 -6.48 4.37 -5.14
N GLU A 85 -5.53 4.13 -4.25
CA GLU A 85 -4.37 5.00 -4.09
C GLU A 85 -3.47 4.97 -5.33
N TYR A 86 -3.19 3.79 -5.88
CA TYR A 86 -2.43 3.66 -7.13
C TYR A 86 -3.11 4.43 -8.26
N ASN A 87 -4.43 4.28 -8.41
CA ASN A 87 -5.20 5.03 -9.40
C ASN A 87 -5.14 6.54 -9.13
N ARG A 88 -5.21 6.97 -7.88
CA ARG A 88 -5.05 8.39 -7.51
C ARG A 88 -3.67 8.91 -7.90
N ARG A 89 -2.60 8.14 -7.64
CA ARG A 89 -1.22 8.49 -8.04
C ARG A 89 -1.08 8.54 -9.56
N LYS A 90 -1.70 7.61 -10.27
CA LYS A 90 -1.71 7.56 -11.74
C LYS A 90 -2.51 8.70 -12.37
N GLN A 91 -3.69 9.02 -11.83
CA GLN A 91 -4.53 10.16 -12.26
C GLN A 91 -3.88 11.50 -11.95
N LYS A 92 -3.21 11.62 -10.79
CA LYS A 92 -2.33 12.76 -10.47
C LYS A 92 -1.21 12.93 -11.49
N GLY A 93 -0.93 11.89 -12.28
CA GLY A 93 -0.24 11.91 -13.57
C GLY A 93 0.74 13.05 -13.66
N VAL A 94 1.99 12.80 -13.28
CA VAL A 94 3.08 13.78 -13.46
C VAL A 94 3.02 14.23 -14.91
N LYS A 95 2.56 15.46 -15.15
CA LYS A 95 2.44 16.04 -16.49
C LYS A 95 3.83 16.01 -17.07
N SER A 96 4.09 15.05 -17.93
CA SER A 96 5.36 14.93 -18.61
C SER A 96 5.32 15.85 -19.81
N TYR A 97 6.36 16.67 -19.92
CA TYR A 97 6.57 17.52 -21.08
C TYR A 97 7.56 16.77 -21.96
N ALA A 98 7.10 16.36 -23.13
CA ALA A 98 7.98 15.84 -24.16
C ALA A 98 8.84 17.01 -24.65
N LEU A 99 10.17 16.82 -24.66
CA LEU A 99 11.06 17.76 -25.31
C LEU A 99 10.85 17.65 -26.82
N GLU A 100 10.36 18.71 -27.47
CA GLU A 100 10.19 18.74 -28.92
C GLU A 100 11.55 18.63 -29.62
N VAL A 101 11.54 18.01 -30.81
CA VAL A 101 12.76 17.83 -31.61
C VAL A 101 13.30 19.21 -32.02
N GLY A 102 14.54 19.49 -31.62
CA GLY A 102 15.17 20.78 -31.86
C GLY A 102 14.96 21.80 -30.75
N MET A 103 14.64 21.38 -29.52
CA MET A 103 14.80 22.20 -28.33
C MET A 103 16.05 21.82 -27.54
N GLN A 104 16.68 22.82 -26.93
CA GLN A 104 17.84 22.67 -26.05
C GLN A 104 17.59 23.29 -24.68
N ILE A 105 18.31 22.81 -23.69
CA ILE A 105 18.30 23.34 -22.33
C ILE A 105 19.28 24.50 -22.26
N LEU A 106 18.80 25.70 -21.95
CA LEU A 106 19.63 26.89 -21.83
C LEU A 106 20.19 27.06 -20.41
N ASP A 107 19.34 26.87 -19.41
CA ASP A 107 19.67 27.09 -18.01
C ASP A 107 18.78 26.24 -17.09
N ILE A 108 19.33 25.87 -15.92
CA ILE A 108 18.64 25.12 -14.86
C ILE A 108 18.75 25.92 -13.56
N ASP A 109 17.60 26.35 -13.07
CA ASP A 109 17.49 27.08 -11.81
C ASP A 109 17.73 26.16 -10.60
N SER A 110 18.13 26.74 -9.48
CA SER A 110 18.20 26.14 -8.14
C SER A 110 16.95 25.34 -7.74
N SER A 111 15.79 25.75 -8.25
CA SER A 111 14.50 25.07 -8.05
C SER A 111 14.25 23.89 -8.99
N GLN A 112 15.27 23.41 -9.72
CA GLN A 112 15.16 22.31 -10.71
C GLN A 112 14.15 22.63 -11.83
N ARG A 113 14.06 23.89 -12.25
CA ARG A 113 13.22 24.33 -13.37
C ARG A 113 14.11 24.78 -14.52
N VAL A 114 13.70 24.44 -15.73
CA VAL A 114 14.51 24.50 -16.93
C VAL A 114 13.96 25.54 -17.88
N THR A 115 14.85 26.35 -18.45
CA THR A 115 14.53 27.25 -19.56
C THR A 115 14.89 26.56 -20.87
N LEU A 116 13.90 26.43 -21.76
CA LEU A 116 14.08 25.79 -23.06
C LEU A 116 14.18 26.84 -24.17
N GLU A 117 15.01 26.55 -25.16
CA GLU A 117 15.20 27.35 -26.36
C GLU A 117 15.09 26.46 -27.59
N ALA A 118 14.37 26.93 -28.62
CA ALA A 118 14.29 26.25 -29.89
C ALA A 118 15.56 26.53 -30.73
N VAL A 119 16.26 25.48 -31.12
CA VAL A 119 17.53 25.50 -31.88
C VAL A 119 17.35 26.17 -33.25
N LYS A 120 16.18 26.03 -33.87
CA LYS A 120 15.93 26.56 -35.23
C LYS A 120 15.83 28.08 -35.31
N ASN A 121 15.28 28.72 -34.28
CA ASN A 121 14.94 30.15 -34.31
C ASN A 121 15.45 30.91 -33.08
N GLY A 122 16.14 30.26 -32.16
CA GLY A 122 16.60 30.85 -30.89
C GLY A 122 15.45 31.31 -29.99
N ARG A 123 14.20 30.90 -30.26
CA ARG A 123 13.06 31.37 -29.49
C ARG A 123 13.01 30.64 -28.16
N LYS A 124 13.05 31.40 -27.07
CA LYS A 124 12.87 30.90 -25.71
C LYS A 124 11.40 30.59 -25.46
N LEU A 125 11.13 29.45 -24.80
CA LEU A 125 9.80 29.16 -24.32
C LEU A 125 9.46 30.13 -23.18
N SER A 126 8.25 30.71 -23.21
CA SER A 126 7.80 31.63 -22.17
C SER A 126 7.66 30.96 -20.80
N ARG A 127 7.47 29.63 -20.77
CA ARG A 127 7.22 28.86 -19.56
C ARG A 127 8.43 28.00 -19.20
N ARG A 128 8.89 28.12 -17.95
CA ARG A 128 9.87 27.20 -17.35
C ARG A 128 9.22 25.88 -16.97
N VAL A 129 9.88 24.78 -17.29
CA VAL A 129 9.38 23.41 -17.08
C VAL A 129 10.20 22.73 -15.97
N PRO A 130 9.61 21.96 -15.04
CA PRO A 130 10.38 21.20 -14.07
C PRO A 130 11.27 20.14 -14.74
N TYR A 131 12.53 20.04 -14.33
CA TYR A 131 13.52 19.13 -14.94
C TYR A 131 13.06 17.66 -14.86
N ASN A 132 12.51 17.26 -13.71
CA ASN A 132 11.96 15.93 -13.48
C ASN A 132 10.73 15.59 -14.33
N GLN A 133 10.10 16.58 -14.96
CA GLN A 133 8.96 16.38 -15.87
C GLN A 133 9.38 16.35 -17.34
N LEU A 134 10.64 16.68 -17.66
CA LEU A 134 11.17 16.57 -19.01
C LEU A 134 11.51 15.12 -19.32
N ARG A 135 10.95 14.60 -20.42
CA ARG A 135 11.42 13.33 -20.99
C ARG A 135 12.46 13.64 -22.06
N PRO A 136 13.72 13.18 -21.89
CA PRO A 136 14.74 13.39 -22.91
C PRO A 136 14.28 12.68 -24.19
N TYR A 137 14.48 13.36 -25.33
CA TYR A 137 14.24 12.76 -26.63
C TYR A 137 15.37 11.78 -26.96
N LEU A 138 15.31 10.58 -26.37
CA LEU A 138 16.25 9.50 -26.64
C LEU A 138 15.74 8.71 -27.85
N ARG A 139 16.08 9.17 -29.06
CA ARG A 139 15.95 8.31 -30.25
C ARG A 139 17.18 7.40 -30.32
N SER A 140 17.03 6.16 -29.89
CA SER A 140 18.04 5.14 -30.15
C SER A 140 18.12 4.89 -31.65
N LYS A 141 19.34 4.98 -32.22
CA LYS A 141 19.59 4.66 -33.63
C LYS A 141 19.25 3.21 -33.97
N LEU A 142 19.24 2.31 -32.98
CA LEU A 142 18.90 0.88 -33.14
C LEU A 142 17.41 0.64 -33.44
N HIS A 143 16.52 1.58 -33.09
CA HIS A 143 15.07 1.44 -33.30
C HIS A 143 14.54 2.28 -34.46
N ASP A 144 15.40 3.05 -35.14
CA ASP A 144 14.99 3.77 -36.36
C ASP A 144 15.13 2.81 -37.54
N ALA A 145 14.00 2.36 -38.09
CA ALA A 145 13.93 1.42 -39.21
C ALA A 145 14.68 1.88 -40.47
N ARG A 146 15.14 3.14 -40.51
CA ARG A 146 15.95 3.70 -41.59
C ARG A 146 17.45 3.44 -41.45
N TYR A 147 17.92 3.02 -40.26
CA TYR A 147 19.31 2.62 -40.06
C TYR A 147 19.47 1.13 -40.36
N VAL A 148 19.81 0.81 -41.61
CA VAL A 148 20.26 -0.54 -42.00
C VAL A 148 21.73 -0.67 -41.61
N ALA A 149 22.03 -1.56 -40.67
CA ALA A 149 23.41 -1.91 -40.34
C ALA A 149 23.98 -2.77 -41.47
N LEU A 150 24.95 -2.23 -42.22
CA LEU A 150 25.76 -3.02 -43.15
C LEU A 150 26.71 -3.89 -42.32
N VAL A 151 26.33 -5.16 -42.12
CA VAL A 151 27.25 -6.17 -41.59
C VAL A 151 28.15 -6.58 -42.75
N LEU A 152 29.36 -6.03 -42.80
CA LEU A 152 30.40 -6.52 -43.70
C LEU A 152 30.82 -7.89 -43.15
N ALA A 153 30.37 -8.95 -43.81
CA ALA A 153 30.89 -10.30 -43.57
C ALA A 153 32.36 -10.30 -44.00
N GLY A 154 33.26 -10.31 -43.02
CA GLY A 154 34.69 -10.48 -43.25
C GLY A 154 34.95 -11.86 -43.86
N SER A 155 35.48 -11.85 -45.08
CA SER A 155 36.00 -12.98 -45.84
C SER A 155 37.31 -13.51 -45.30
#